data_AF-A0A849ESS5-F1
#
_entry.id   AF-A0A849ESS5-F1
#
_cell.length_a   1.000
_cell.length_b   1.000
_cell.length_c   1.000
_cell.angle_alpha   90.00
_cell.angle_beta   90.00
_cell.angle_gamma   90.00
#
_symmetry.space_group_name_H-M   'P 1'
#
loop_
_entity.id
_entity.type
_entity.pdbx_description
1 polymer ?
#
loop_
_entity_poly.entity_id
_entity_poly.type
_entity_poly.pdbx_seq_one_letter_code
_entity_poly.pdbx_strand_id
1 'polypeptide(L)'
;MKITSTHNSMYTIIVSILMVLSIFVNFGDAENTSFWPANCEEVLENNPNAFDGEHTLYINNDPQQAWSAYCQDMQGTPKEYLTLQNTCEGQNYSLYAAGGARQGSDVVTKFIKVRIDPETLEIINEDKSFAVSSGKVVWPSGSITSRKYGSAGDCVGIDSNLGSANIDLRGTPFKIKRSGGEQFLVSGYMAAGDIMYLHDDQVVNLTGGGYCGVNQAGTWPDPQNIKLEYIAP
;
A
#
# COMPACT_ATOMS: atom_id res chain seq x y z
N MET A 1 104.69 -23.99 -18.93
CA MET A 1 103.80 -23.13 -19.73
C MET A 1 102.82 -22.47 -18.76
N LYS A 2 102.66 -21.13 -18.83
CA LYS A 2 101.95 -20.21 -17.90
C LYS A 2 100.56 -20.75 -17.45
N ILE A 3 100.21 -20.79 -16.15
CA ILE A 3 99.58 -19.74 -15.28
C ILE A 3 98.34 -19.10 -15.99
N THR A 4 97.10 -19.17 -15.50
CA THR A 4 96.40 -18.41 -14.42
C THR A 4 94.96 -18.99 -14.29
N SER A 5 94.35 -19.26 -13.12
CA SER A 5 93.71 -18.31 -12.16
C SER A 5 92.67 -17.41 -12.84
N THR A 6 91.43 -17.15 -12.41
CA THR A 6 90.64 -17.20 -11.16
C THR A 6 89.18 -16.82 -11.61
N HIS A 7 88.07 -16.99 -10.89
CA HIS A 7 87.75 -16.43 -9.56
C HIS A 7 86.37 -16.97 -9.07
N ASN A 8 86.35 -17.37 -7.78
CA ASN A 8 85.42 -16.98 -6.71
C ASN A 8 83.92 -17.31 -6.81
N SER A 9 83.28 -18.02 -5.87
CA SER A 9 83.16 -17.79 -4.40
C SER A 9 81.64 -17.73 -4.15
N MET A 10 80.97 -18.34 -3.16
CA MET A 10 81.34 -18.92 -1.88
C MET A 10 80.07 -19.54 -1.21
N TYR A 11 80.27 -20.55 -0.36
CA TYR A 11 79.53 -20.96 0.86
C TYR A 11 77.99 -21.21 0.92
N THR A 12 77.60 -22.49 1.04
CA THR A 12 77.29 -23.22 2.31
C THR A 12 76.18 -22.70 3.27
N ILE A 13 75.07 -23.49 3.36
CA ILE A 13 74.42 -24.09 4.58
C ILE A 13 73.19 -23.46 5.30
N ILE A 14 72.19 -24.36 5.51
CA ILE A 14 71.14 -24.55 6.57
C ILE A 14 69.77 -23.85 6.52
N VAL A 15 68.77 -24.70 6.20
CA VAL A 15 67.41 -24.93 6.76
C VAL A 15 66.85 -23.92 7.76
N SER A 16 65.63 -23.44 7.48
CA SER A 16 64.67 -22.98 8.50
C SER A 16 63.24 -23.28 8.07
N ILE A 17 62.54 -23.99 8.94
CA ILE A 17 61.13 -24.40 8.85
C ILE A 17 60.25 -23.15 9.02
N LEU A 18 59.38 -22.87 8.05
CA LEU A 18 58.29 -21.90 8.21
C LEU A 18 56.96 -22.61 7.94
N MET A 19 56.13 -22.73 8.98
CA MET A 19 54.70 -23.03 8.86
C MET A 19 54.06 -21.97 7.97
N VAL A 20 53.58 -22.36 6.79
CA VAL A 20 52.72 -21.49 5.99
C VAL A 20 51.30 -21.66 6.52
N LEU A 21 50.87 -20.68 7.31
CA LEU A 21 49.47 -20.48 7.66
C LEU A 21 48.72 -20.23 6.34
N SER A 22 48.02 -21.25 5.85
CA SER A 22 47.16 -21.11 4.67
C SER A 22 45.92 -20.35 5.09
N ILE A 23 45.92 -19.03 4.89
CA ILE A 23 44.70 -18.23 4.95
C ILE A 23 43.90 -18.63 3.71
N PHE A 24 42.93 -19.52 3.89
CA PHE A 24 41.82 -19.64 2.95
C PHE A 24 41.03 -18.34 3.07
N VAL A 25 41.31 -17.39 2.18
CA VAL A 25 40.37 -16.31 1.92
C VAL A 25 39.22 -16.99 1.19
N ASN A 26 38.17 -17.35 1.92
CA ASN A 26 36.88 -17.60 1.29
C ASN A 26 36.47 -16.27 0.67
N PHE A 27 36.77 -16.09 -0.62
CA PHE A 27 35.90 -15.30 -1.46
C PHE A 27 34.59 -16.09 -1.49
N GLY A 28 33.73 -15.80 -0.51
CA GLY A 28 32.33 -16.15 -0.65
C GLY A 28 31.90 -15.49 -1.95
N ASP A 29 31.56 -16.30 -2.94
CA ASP A 29 30.82 -15.84 -4.08
C ASP A 29 29.67 -15.00 -3.51
N ALA A 30 29.62 -13.72 -3.87
CA ALA A 30 28.42 -12.93 -3.66
C ALA A 30 27.38 -13.62 -4.52
N GLU A 31 26.65 -14.58 -3.93
CA GLU A 31 25.43 -15.06 -4.54
C GLU A 31 24.60 -13.81 -4.77
N ASN A 32 24.38 -13.51 -6.05
CA ASN A 32 23.41 -12.52 -6.48
C ASN A 32 22.04 -13.10 -6.15
N THR A 33 21.71 -13.14 -4.85
CA THR A 33 20.42 -13.56 -4.36
C THR A 33 19.44 -12.49 -4.81
N SER A 34 18.59 -12.86 -5.75
CA SER A 34 17.56 -11.98 -6.25
C SER A 34 16.71 -11.48 -5.08
N PHE A 35 16.70 -10.16 -4.85
CA PHE A 35 15.98 -9.54 -3.73
C PHE A 35 14.67 -8.93 -4.23
N TRP A 36 13.54 -9.40 -3.70
CA TRP A 36 12.19 -9.03 -4.09
C TRP A 36 11.39 -8.61 -2.84
N PRO A 37 11.52 -7.37 -2.36
CA PRO A 37 10.92 -6.95 -1.10
C PRO A 37 9.39 -7.02 -1.18
N ALA A 38 8.74 -7.64 -0.20
CA ALA A 38 7.27 -7.71 -0.13
C ALA A 38 6.64 -6.47 0.51
N ASN A 39 7.40 -5.78 1.35
CA ASN A 39 6.96 -4.63 2.14
C ASN A 39 8.11 -3.60 2.23
N CYS A 40 7.80 -2.41 2.73
CA CYS A 40 8.74 -1.32 2.88
C CYS A 40 9.77 -1.55 4.00
N GLU A 41 9.45 -2.40 4.98
CA GLU A 41 10.39 -2.80 6.02
C GLU A 41 11.56 -3.60 5.43
N GLU A 42 11.28 -4.59 4.58
CA GLU A 42 12.31 -5.35 3.85
C GLU A 42 13.16 -4.43 2.96
N VAL A 43 12.57 -3.42 2.31
CA VAL A 43 13.32 -2.40 1.56
C VAL A 43 14.33 -1.70 2.45
N LEU A 44 13.93 -1.29 3.65
CA LEU A 44 14.79 -0.60 4.61
C LEU A 44 15.89 -1.52 5.17
N GLU A 45 15.55 -2.77 5.50
CA GLU A 45 16.51 -3.75 5.99
C GLU A 45 17.64 -4.01 4.99
N ASN A 46 17.29 -4.12 3.70
CA ASN A 46 18.25 -4.33 2.63
C ASN A 46 18.99 -3.05 2.20
N ASN A 47 18.37 -1.88 2.40
CA ASN A 47 18.99 -0.58 2.15
C ASN A 47 18.65 0.41 3.28
N PRO A 48 19.48 0.50 4.33
CA PRO A 48 19.24 1.40 5.47
C PRO A 48 19.17 2.90 5.12
N ASN A 49 19.65 3.28 3.93
CA ASN A 49 19.56 4.66 3.42
C ASN A 49 18.31 4.90 2.57
N ALA A 50 17.40 3.92 2.47
CA ALA A 50 16.15 4.09 1.76
C ALA A 50 15.31 5.20 2.40
N PHE A 51 14.67 6.00 1.54
CA PHE A 51 13.88 7.17 1.93
C PHE A 51 12.44 7.03 1.42
N ASP A 52 11.55 7.84 1.98
CA ASP A 52 10.15 7.90 1.58
C ASP A 52 10.00 8.13 0.07
N GLY A 53 9.15 7.35 -0.59
CA GLY A 53 8.99 7.42 -2.04
C GLY A 53 8.40 6.16 -2.64
N GLU A 54 8.31 6.15 -3.98
CA GLU A 54 7.88 4.96 -4.71
C GLU A 54 9.00 3.91 -4.72
N HIS A 55 8.67 2.70 -4.30
CA HIS A 55 9.50 1.50 -4.36
C HIS A 55 8.71 0.38 -5.05
N THR A 56 9.42 -0.51 -5.75
CA THR A 56 8.79 -1.72 -6.31
C THR A 56 8.75 -2.80 -5.25
N LEU A 57 7.55 -3.27 -4.93
CA LEU A 57 7.30 -4.36 -4.01
C LEU A 57 6.75 -5.58 -4.75
N TYR A 58 6.84 -6.75 -4.13
CA TYR A 58 6.52 -8.04 -4.73
C TYR A 58 5.63 -8.86 -3.80
N ILE A 59 4.41 -9.17 -4.23
CA ILE A 59 3.46 -9.92 -3.40
C ILE A 59 4.05 -11.29 -3.07
N ASN A 60 4.11 -11.64 -1.79
CA ASN A 60 4.75 -12.87 -1.29
C ASN A 60 6.20 -13.06 -1.80
N ASN A 61 6.94 -11.97 -2.00
CA ASN A 61 8.29 -11.97 -2.56
C ASN A 61 8.39 -12.61 -3.96
N ASP A 62 7.29 -12.68 -4.71
CA ASP A 62 7.25 -13.28 -6.04
C ASP A 62 7.62 -12.25 -7.13
N PRO A 63 8.73 -12.44 -7.88
CA PRO A 63 9.14 -11.53 -8.95
C PRO A 63 8.10 -11.33 -10.06
N GLN A 64 7.14 -12.25 -10.21
CA GLN A 64 6.05 -12.13 -11.19
C GLN A 64 4.89 -11.26 -10.70
N GLN A 65 4.90 -10.84 -9.43
CA GLN A 65 3.82 -10.09 -8.80
C GLN A 65 4.30 -8.72 -8.28
N ALA A 66 4.99 -7.99 -9.16
CA ALA A 66 5.49 -6.65 -8.87
C ALA A 66 4.37 -5.60 -8.85
N TRP A 67 4.51 -4.60 -7.98
CA TRP A 67 3.68 -3.41 -7.94
C TRP A 67 4.44 -2.21 -7.38
N SER A 68 4.00 -0.98 -7.71
CA SER A 68 4.59 0.25 -7.17
C SER A 68 3.89 0.65 -5.88
N ALA A 69 4.64 0.77 -4.80
CA ALA A 69 4.17 1.20 -3.51
C ALA A 69 4.88 2.49 -3.09
N TYR A 70 4.13 3.43 -2.54
CA TYR A 70 4.73 4.54 -1.82
C TYR A 70 5.06 4.10 -0.40
N CYS A 71 6.35 3.99 -0.08
CA CYS A 71 6.81 3.78 1.28
C CYS A 71 6.88 5.11 2.04
N GLN A 72 6.18 5.20 3.16
CA GLN A 72 6.20 6.35 4.06
C GLN A 72 6.88 5.98 5.38
N ASP A 73 7.53 6.96 6.01
CA ASP A 73 8.17 6.81 7.33
C ASP A 73 9.27 5.74 7.31
N MET A 74 10.07 5.73 6.23
CA MET A 74 11.16 4.76 6.03
C MET A 74 12.23 4.81 7.12
N GLN A 75 12.35 5.90 7.86
CA GLN A 75 13.31 6.03 8.96
C GLN A 75 12.67 5.80 10.34
N GLY A 76 11.37 5.49 10.37
CA GLY A 76 10.58 5.22 11.56
C GLY A 76 9.93 3.84 11.49
N THR A 77 8.62 3.80 11.27
CA THR A 77 7.88 2.56 11.02
C THR A 77 7.33 2.59 9.60
N PRO A 78 8.00 1.94 8.63
CA PRO A 78 7.60 1.96 7.24
C PRO A 78 6.14 1.55 7.03
N LYS A 79 5.46 2.23 6.12
CA LYS A 79 4.09 1.94 5.71
C LYS A 79 3.94 2.01 4.21
N GLU A 80 3.20 1.07 3.66
CA GLU A 80 2.92 0.93 2.25
C GLU A 80 1.63 1.65 1.89
N TYR A 81 1.68 2.44 0.83
CA TYR A 81 0.50 3.06 0.24
C TYR A 81 0.43 2.77 -1.25
N LEU A 82 -0.78 2.46 -1.72
CA LEU A 82 -1.07 2.40 -3.14
C LEU A 82 -1.32 3.81 -3.68
N THR A 83 -0.48 4.27 -4.61
CA THR A 83 -0.68 5.54 -5.31
C THR A 83 -1.79 5.42 -6.35
N LEU A 84 -2.82 6.25 -6.20
CA LEU A 84 -3.99 6.26 -7.09
C LEU A 84 -3.71 7.12 -8.31
N GLN A 85 -3.93 6.58 -9.51
CA GLN A 85 -3.62 7.28 -10.77
C GLN A 85 -4.73 8.26 -11.16
N ASN A 86 -5.99 7.91 -10.88
CA ASN A 86 -7.16 8.71 -11.24
C ASN A 86 -7.61 9.57 -10.06
N THR A 87 -7.14 10.82 -9.95
CA THR A 87 -7.40 11.71 -8.80
C THR A 87 -8.09 13.02 -9.18
N CYS A 88 -8.56 13.13 -10.42
CA CYS A 88 -9.35 14.26 -10.88
C CYS A 88 -10.73 14.30 -10.21
N GLU A 89 -11.49 15.36 -10.47
CA GLU A 89 -12.84 15.51 -9.92
C GLU A 89 -13.73 14.31 -10.28
N GLY A 90 -14.46 13.79 -9.29
CA GLY A 90 -15.31 12.61 -9.43
C GLY A 90 -14.58 11.27 -9.35
N GLN A 91 -13.28 11.25 -9.07
CA GLN A 91 -12.51 10.01 -8.87
C GLN A 91 -11.98 9.90 -7.45
N ASN A 92 -11.85 8.66 -6.95
CA ASN A 92 -11.19 8.31 -5.70
C ASN A 92 -11.60 9.21 -4.52
N TYR A 93 -12.90 9.22 -4.25
CA TYR A 93 -13.52 10.07 -3.24
C TYR A 93 -14.61 9.33 -2.47
N SER A 94 -14.93 9.87 -1.30
CA SER A 94 -16.07 9.47 -0.46
C SER A 94 -16.87 10.71 -0.09
N LEU A 95 -18.19 10.64 -0.22
CA LEU A 95 -19.12 11.72 0.05
C LEU A 95 -20.18 11.27 1.06
N TYR A 96 -20.37 12.11 2.09
CA TYR A 96 -21.54 12.07 2.94
C TYR A 96 -22.39 13.32 2.72
N ALA A 97 -23.62 13.17 2.24
CA ALA A 97 -24.49 14.30 1.94
C ALA A 97 -25.13 14.84 3.23
N ALA A 98 -25.08 16.15 3.41
CA ALA A 98 -25.77 16.85 4.49
C ALA A 98 -27.24 17.09 4.12
N GLY A 99 -28.10 17.21 5.12
CA GLY A 99 -29.52 17.51 4.95
C GLY A 99 -30.42 16.69 5.86
N GLY A 100 -31.72 16.96 5.80
CA GLY A 100 -32.73 16.27 6.61
C GLY A 100 -32.40 16.29 8.10
N ALA A 101 -32.21 15.10 8.67
CA ALA A 101 -31.96 14.91 10.11
C ALA A 101 -30.51 15.27 10.53
N ARG A 102 -29.64 15.63 9.58
CA ARG A 102 -28.24 16.02 9.84
C ARG A 102 -27.86 17.28 9.08
N GLN A 103 -27.77 18.39 9.81
CA GLN A 103 -27.45 19.71 9.25
C GLN A 103 -25.94 19.86 8.95
N GLY A 104 -25.59 20.87 8.17
CA GLY A 104 -24.21 21.23 7.84
C GLY A 104 -23.99 21.36 6.33
N SER A 105 -22.81 20.97 5.87
CA SER A 105 -22.44 20.87 4.46
C SER A 105 -21.87 19.50 4.14
N ASP A 106 -22.01 19.09 2.88
CA ASP A 106 -21.53 17.79 2.39
C ASP A 106 -20.08 17.57 2.76
N VAL A 107 -19.80 16.40 3.33
CA VAL A 107 -18.43 16.00 3.67
C VAL A 107 -17.88 15.22 2.49
N VAL A 108 -16.89 15.81 1.81
CA VAL A 108 -16.21 15.17 0.68
C VAL A 108 -14.77 14.95 1.06
N THR A 109 -14.34 13.68 1.06
CA THR A 109 -12.94 13.27 1.28
C THR A 109 -12.38 12.68 -0.01
N LYS A 110 -11.28 13.26 -0.50
CA LYS A 110 -10.59 12.86 -1.73
C LYS A 110 -9.24 12.23 -1.36
N PHE A 111 -8.84 11.19 -2.09
CA PHE A 111 -7.66 10.39 -1.80
C PHE A 111 -6.69 10.42 -2.97
N ILE A 112 -5.40 10.61 -2.70
CA ILE A 112 -4.34 10.46 -3.71
C ILE A 112 -3.48 9.21 -3.49
N LYS A 113 -3.51 8.66 -2.27
CA LYS A 113 -2.95 7.37 -1.91
C LYS A 113 -3.84 6.72 -0.85
N VAL A 114 -3.84 5.39 -0.79
CA VAL A 114 -4.56 4.62 0.23
C VAL A 114 -3.61 3.62 0.86
N ARG A 115 -3.67 3.47 2.18
CA ARG A 115 -2.80 2.53 2.89
C ARG A 115 -3.21 1.10 2.56
N ILE A 116 -2.23 0.26 2.26
CA ILE A 116 -2.45 -1.14 1.91
C ILE A 116 -1.62 -2.01 2.84
N ASP A 117 -2.18 -3.12 3.28
CA ASP A 117 -1.42 -4.21 3.89
C ASP A 117 -0.94 -5.15 2.76
N PRO A 118 0.39 -5.24 2.51
CA PRO A 118 0.93 -6.04 1.42
C PRO A 118 0.80 -7.56 1.64
N GLU A 119 0.62 -8.02 2.88
CA GLU A 119 0.46 -9.45 3.19
C GLU A 119 -0.98 -9.91 2.94
N THR A 120 -1.95 -9.10 3.38
CA THR A 120 -3.38 -9.45 3.27
C THR A 120 -4.05 -8.92 2.00
N LEU A 121 -3.38 -8.00 1.29
CA LEU A 121 -3.91 -7.23 0.15
C LEU A 121 -5.21 -6.51 0.52
N GLU A 122 -5.19 -5.83 1.66
CA GLU A 122 -6.32 -5.06 2.16
C GLU A 122 -6.00 -3.56 2.20
N ILE A 123 -6.87 -2.74 1.64
CA ILE A 123 -6.83 -1.29 1.84
C ILE A 123 -7.39 -0.99 3.24
N ILE A 124 -6.56 -0.38 4.08
CA ILE A 124 -6.93 0.15 5.39
C ILE A 124 -7.70 1.45 5.18
N ASN A 125 -9.00 1.32 4.94
CA ASN A 125 -9.84 2.41 4.44
C ASN A 125 -10.04 3.60 5.41
N GLU A 126 -9.82 3.37 6.71
CA GLU A 126 -9.85 4.42 7.74
C GLU A 126 -8.58 5.29 7.76
N ASP A 127 -7.49 4.85 7.12
CA ASP A 127 -6.28 5.64 7.00
C ASP A 127 -6.49 6.80 6.02
N LYS A 128 -6.26 8.02 6.51
CA LYS A 128 -6.50 9.28 5.80
C LYS A 128 -5.24 10.11 5.64
N SER A 129 -4.07 9.51 5.79
CA SER A 129 -2.76 10.18 5.76
C SER A 129 -2.53 10.98 4.46
N PHE A 130 -3.08 10.47 3.35
CA PHE A 130 -3.01 11.10 2.02
C PHE A 130 -4.39 11.50 1.50
N ALA A 131 -5.30 11.89 2.40
CA ALA A 131 -6.63 12.37 2.07
C ALA A 131 -6.80 13.86 2.37
N VAL A 132 -7.58 14.55 1.54
CA VAL A 132 -8.02 15.93 1.80
C VAL A 132 -9.53 15.92 1.92
N SER A 133 -10.04 16.56 2.97
CA SER A 133 -11.47 16.60 3.25
C SER A 133 -12.00 18.04 3.35
N SER A 134 -13.26 18.22 2.98
CA SER A 134 -14.00 19.47 3.11
C SER A 134 -15.39 19.22 3.66
N GLY A 135 -16.03 20.29 4.16
CA GLY A 135 -17.37 20.24 4.70
C GLY A 135 -17.48 19.69 6.12
N LYS A 136 -18.71 19.63 6.62
CA LYS A 136 -18.99 19.25 8.01
C LYS A 136 -20.45 18.88 8.18
N VAL A 137 -20.72 17.66 8.65
CA VAL A 137 -22.04 17.25 9.10
C VAL A 137 -22.10 17.22 10.62
N VAL A 138 -23.13 17.84 11.19
CA VAL A 138 -23.31 17.98 12.64
C VAL A 138 -24.12 16.81 13.19
N TRP A 139 -23.57 16.16 14.21
CA TRP A 139 -24.21 15.10 14.99
C TRP A 139 -24.31 15.52 16.48
N PRO A 140 -25.24 14.92 17.24
CA PRO A 140 -25.27 15.14 18.69
C PRO A 140 -23.97 14.74 19.41
N SER A 141 -23.27 13.72 18.90
CA SER A 141 -22.02 13.19 19.47
C SER A 141 -20.74 13.87 18.95
N GLY A 142 -20.85 14.84 18.03
CA GLY A 142 -19.70 15.48 17.40
C GLY A 142 -19.99 15.90 15.97
N SER A 143 -18.95 16.29 15.23
CA SER A 143 -19.09 16.57 13.80
C SER A 143 -18.28 15.57 13.00
N ILE A 144 -18.85 15.10 11.89
CA ILE A 144 -18.12 14.34 10.88
C ILE A 144 -17.53 15.36 9.89
N THR A 145 -16.21 15.33 9.73
CA THR A 145 -15.46 16.22 8.82
C THR A 145 -14.64 15.45 7.79
N SER A 146 -14.64 14.11 7.85
CA SER A 146 -14.02 13.23 6.86
C SER A 146 -14.74 11.89 6.78
N ARG A 147 -14.56 11.19 5.66
CA ARG A 147 -15.05 9.84 5.40
C ARG A 147 -13.88 8.91 5.12
N LYS A 148 -14.03 7.64 5.45
CA LYS A 148 -13.11 6.58 5.01
C LYS A 148 -13.18 6.39 3.51
N TYR A 149 -12.16 5.78 2.92
CA TYR A 149 -12.15 5.45 1.49
C TYR A 149 -13.26 4.46 1.12
N GLY A 150 -13.96 4.69 0.01
CA GLY A 150 -15.05 3.82 -0.42
C GLY A 150 -16.29 3.87 0.48
N SER A 151 -16.71 5.05 0.92
CA SER A 151 -17.91 5.21 1.75
C SER A 151 -18.83 6.30 1.23
N ALA A 152 -20.08 5.92 0.98
CA ALA A 152 -21.19 6.79 0.61
C ALA A 152 -22.23 6.79 1.74
N GLY A 153 -22.82 7.93 2.07
CA GLY A 153 -23.90 7.94 3.07
C GLY A 153 -24.63 9.28 3.15
N ASP A 154 -25.78 9.27 3.80
CA ASP A 154 -26.54 10.46 4.12
C ASP A 154 -27.51 10.20 5.28
N CYS A 155 -28.19 11.24 5.76
CA CYS A 155 -29.32 11.08 6.67
C CYS A 155 -30.45 12.05 6.32
N VAL A 156 -30.81 12.07 5.04
CA VAL A 156 -31.70 13.08 4.49
C VAL A 156 -33.16 12.66 4.61
N GLY A 157 -33.48 11.39 4.35
CA GLY A 157 -34.86 10.92 4.27
C GLY A 157 -34.95 9.45 3.86
N ILE A 158 -36.13 8.85 4.03
CA ILE A 158 -36.40 7.50 3.52
C ILE A 158 -36.09 7.47 2.01
N ASP A 159 -35.45 6.38 1.57
CA ASP A 159 -35.01 6.13 0.18
C ASP A 159 -33.99 7.14 -0.39
N SER A 160 -33.44 8.05 0.43
CA SER A 160 -32.36 8.94 -0.01
C SER A 160 -31.09 8.14 -0.33
N ASN A 161 -30.39 8.52 -1.39
CA ASN A 161 -29.11 7.94 -1.80
C ASN A 161 -28.15 9.02 -2.33
N LEU A 162 -28.19 10.21 -1.71
CA LEU A 162 -27.42 11.39 -2.14
C LEU A 162 -25.93 11.27 -1.80
N GLY A 163 -25.59 10.43 -0.82
CA GLY A 163 -24.21 10.03 -0.59
C GLY A 163 -23.67 9.27 -1.79
N SER A 164 -22.40 9.51 -2.13
CA SER A 164 -21.73 8.80 -3.22
C SER A 164 -20.27 8.53 -2.92
N ALA A 165 -19.67 7.54 -3.58
CA ALA A 165 -18.24 7.31 -3.53
C ALA A 165 -17.76 6.70 -4.84
N ASN A 166 -16.50 6.93 -5.17
CA ASN A 166 -15.82 6.29 -6.27
C ASN A 166 -14.50 5.68 -5.76
N ILE A 167 -14.25 4.45 -6.18
CA ILE A 167 -12.97 3.76 -6.09
C ILE A 167 -12.54 3.52 -7.53
N ASP A 168 -11.34 3.93 -7.89
CA ASP A 168 -10.74 3.73 -9.20
C ASP A 168 -9.28 3.32 -9.06
N LEU A 169 -9.06 2.01 -9.21
CA LEU A 169 -7.76 1.34 -9.13
C LEU A 169 -7.09 1.18 -10.50
N ARG A 170 -7.67 1.72 -11.58
CA ARG A 170 -7.07 1.61 -12.91
C ARG A 170 -5.69 2.28 -12.92
N GLY A 171 -4.77 1.67 -13.67
CA GLY A 171 -3.35 2.05 -13.64
C GLY A 171 -2.57 1.47 -12.46
N THR A 172 -3.21 0.63 -11.63
CA THR A 172 -2.56 -0.24 -10.65
C THR A 172 -2.81 -1.71 -11.02
N PRO A 173 -2.00 -2.67 -10.54
CA PRO A 173 -2.21 -4.09 -10.81
C PRO A 173 -3.23 -4.72 -9.83
N PHE A 174 -4.23 -3.94 -9.37
CA PHE A 174 -5.23 -4.39 -8.42
C PHE A 174 -6.65 -4.13 -8.93
N LYS A 175 -7.55 -5.03 -8.53
CA LYS A 175 -9.01 -4.86 -8.59
C LYS A 175 -9.64 -5.22 -7.25
N ILE A 176 -10.92 -4.91 -7.08
CA ILE A 176 -11.67 -5.33 -5.89
C ILE A 176 -11.87 -6.85 -5.91
N LYS A 177 -11.53 -7.51 -4.81
CA LYS A 177 -11.73 -8.97 -4.68
C LYS A 177 -13.21 -9.31 -4.55
N ARG A 178 -13.78 -10.04 -5.51
CA ARG A 178 -15.21 -10.45 -5.43
C ARG A 178 -15.40 -11.82 -4.80
N SER A 179 -14.36 -12.64 -4.77
CA SER A 179 -14.41 -13.97 -4.17
C SER A 179 -14.64 -13.89 -2.65
N GLY A 180 -15.65 -14.62 -2.16
CA GLY A 180 -16.01 -14.65 -0.74
C GLY A 180 -17.21 -13.77 -0.34
N GLY A 181 -17.82 -13.04 -1.27
CA GLY A 181 -19.10 -12.34 -1.06
C GLY A 181 -19.06 -10.83 -1.34
N GLU A 182 -20.15 -10.15 -0.97
CA GLU A 182 -20.26 -8.69 -1.05
C GLU A 182 -19.41 -8.00 0.00
N GLN A 183 -18.41 -7.22 -0.47
CA GLN A 183 -17.55 -6.45 0.42
C GLN A 183 -18.23 -5.16 0.89
N PHE A 184 -18.95 -4.49 -0.01
CA PHE A 184 -19.69 -3.28 0.28
C PHE A 184 -21.13 -3.63 0.61
N LEU A 185 -21.66 -3.06 1.68
CA LEU A 185 -23.00 -3.34 2.15
C LEU A 185 -23.71 -2.03 2.53
N VAL A 186 -24.96 -1.93 2.11
CA VAL A 186 -25.87 -0.87 2.56
C VAL A 186 -26.35 -1.22 3.96
N SER A 187 -26.13 -0.32 4.92
CA SER A 187 -26.45 -0.52 6.32
C SER A 187 -26.82 0.80 7.01
N GLY A 188 -27.31 0.71 8.25
CA GLY A 188 -27.85 1.84 9.00
C GLY A 188 -29.38 1.81 9.05
N TYR A 189 -29.98 2.93 9.44
CA TYR A 189 -31.42 2.99 9.68
C TYR A 189 -32.18 3.42 8.42
N MET A 190 -33.10 2.58 7.96
CA MET A 190 -33.83 2.75 6.69
C MET A 190 -32.88 3.14 5.55
N ALA A 191 -31.80 2.37 5.41
CA ALA A 191 -30.72 2.65 4.49
C ALA A 191 -31.11 2.33 3.04
N ALA A 192 -30.58 3.12 2.12
CA ALA A 192 -30.73 2.95 0.67
C ALA A 192 -29.38 3.20 -0.01
N GLY A 193 -29.19 2.64 -1.21
CA GLY A 193 -27.96 2.76 -1.96
C GLY A 193 -27.75 1.59 -2.92
N ASP A 194 -26.83 1.79 -3.86
CA ASP A 194 -26.46 0.83 -4.90
C ASP A 194 -24.94 0.71 -4.99
N ILE A 195 -24.49 -0.42 -5.54
CA ILE A 195 -23.08 -0.71 -5.80
C ILE A 195 -22.95 -1.08 -7.27
N MET A 196 -22.09 -0.36 -7.99
CA MET A 196 -21.84 -0.62 -9.41
C MET A 196 -20.36 -0.87 -9.64
N TYR A 197 -20.04 -2.10 -10.06
CA TYR A 197 -18.70 -2.51 -10.47
C TYR A 197 -18.52 -2.29 -11.97
N LEU A 198 -17.38 -1.74 -12.35
CA LEU A 198 -17.04 -1.40 -13.73
C LEU A 198 -15.57 -1.78 -13.99
N HIS A 199 -15.21 -1.92 -15.27
CA HIS A 199 -13.84 -2.18 -15.71
C HIS A 199 -13.21 -3.38 -14.98
N ASP A 200 -13.86 -4.54 -15.05
CA ASP A 200 -13.39 -5.78 -14.42
C ASP A 200 -13.06 -5.60 -12.93
N ASP A 201 -13.96 -4.93 -12.22
CA ASP A 201 -13.90 -4.62 -10.78
C ASP A 201 -12.76 -3.67 -10.35
N GLN A 202 -12.08 -3.01 -11.29
CA GLN A 202 -11.11 -1.95 -10.96
C GLN A 202 -11.76 -0.62 -10.61
N VAL A 203 -13.04 -0.44 -10.97
CA VAL A 203 -13.81 0.76 -10.62
C VAL A 203 -15.08 0.36 -9.89
N VAL A 204 -15.36 1.03 -8.77
CA VAL A 204 -16.59 0.87 -8.01
C VAL A 204 -17.21 2.23 -7.75
N ASN A 205 -18.46 2.38 -8.17
CA ASN A 205 -19.29 3.50 -7.78
C ASN A 205 -20.29 3.04 -6.73
N LEU A 206 -20.38 3.80 -5.64
CA LEU A 206 -21.31 3.57 -4.55
C LEU A 206 -22.28 4.74 -4.48
N THR A 207 -23.56 4.45 -4.27
CA THR A 207 -24.50 5.39 -3.66
C THR A 207 -24.90 4.87 -2.29
N GLY A 208 -25.23 5.77 -1.37
CA GLY A 208 -25.56 5.39 0.00
C GLY A 208 -26.28 6.52 0.71
N GLY A 209 -27.20 6.15 1.59
CA GLY A 209 -28.03 7.12 2.28
C GLY A 209 -29.22 6.49 2.96
N GLY A 210 -30.25 7.28 3.15
CA GLY A 210 -31.54 6.91 3.69
C GLY A 210 -31.84 7.75 4.91
N TYR A 211 -32.51 7.17 5.89
CA TYR A 211 -32.73 7.85 7.16
C TYR A 211 -31.61 7.54 8.16
N CYS A 212 -30.38 7.95 7.79
CA CYS A 212 -29.09 7.64 8.42
C CYS A 212 -28.56 6.26 7.99
N GLY A 213 -28.40 6.09 6.68
CA GLY A 213 -27.78 4.92 6.08
C GLY A 213 -26.47 5.24 5.37
N VAL A 214 -25.73 4.18 5.08
CA VAL A 214 -24.38 4.23 4.51
C VAL A 214 -24.13 2.96 3.68
N ASN A 215 -23.40 3.13 2.59
CA ASN A 215 -22.81 2.07 1.78
C ASN A 215 -21.28 2.13 1.90
N GLN A 216 -20.66 1.10 2.43
CA GLN A 216 -19.22 1.03 2.70
C GLN A 216 -18.76 -0.42 2.84
N ALA A 217 -17.45 -0.64 2.93
CA ALA A 217 -16.90 -1.97 3.19
C ALA A 217 -17.26 -2.47 4.62
N GLY A 218 -17.81 -3.68 4.70
CA GLY A 218 -18.40 -4.25 5.91
C GLY A 218 -19.78 -3.66 6.25
N THR A 219 -20.31 -4.01 7.43
CA THR A 219 -21.59 -3.45 7.91
C THR A 219 -21.32 -2.33 8.92
N TRP A 220 -22.30 -1.46 9.16
CA TRP A 220 -22.30 -0.68 10.39
C TRP A 220 -22.90 -1.54 11.53
N PRO A 221 -22.28 -1.63 12.72
CA PRO A 221 -21.11 -0.88 13.20
C PRO A 221 -19.75 -1.57 12.99
N ASP A 222 -19.69 -2.69 12.28
CA ASP A 222 -18.48 -3.52 12.08
C ASP A 222 -17.85 -3.32 10.67
N PRO A 223 -17.25 -2.15 10.37
CA PRO A 223 -16.64 -1.92 9.07
C PRO A 223 -15.42 -2.82 8.88
N GLN A 224 -15.17 -3.14 7.60
CA GLN A 224 -13.98 -3.92 7.21
C GLN A 224 -13.12 -3.09 6.26
N ASN A 225 -11.86 -3.53 6.15
CA ASN A 225 -10.96 -3.09 5.09
C ASN A 225 -11.46 -3.59 3.72
N ILE A 226 -10.97 -2.96 2.65
CA ILE A 226 -11.33 -3.34 1.28
C ILE A 226 -10.29 -4.33 0.75
N LYS A 227 -10.72 -5.57 0.49
CA LYS A 227 -9.88 -6.64 -0.04
C LYS A 227 -9.64 -6.47 -1.54
N LEU A 228 -8.39 -6.66 -1.94
CA LEU A 228 -7.93 -6.57 -3.31
C LEU A 228 -7.56 -7.95 -3.87
N GLU A 229 -7.55 -8.02 -5.19
CA GLU A 229 -7.02 -9.12 -5.97
C GLU A 229 -5.96 -8.55 -6.91
N TYR A 230 -4.76 -9.16 -6.90
CA TYR A 230 -3.74 -8.83 -7.88
C TYR A 230 -4.16 -9.32 -9.25
N ILE A 231 -4.14 -8.43 -10.22
CA ILE A 231 -4.30 -8.75 -11.63
C ILE A 231 -2.93 -8.61 -12.26
N ALA A 232 -2.34 -9.73 -12.67
CA ALA A 232 -1.05 -9.71 -13.35
C ALA A 232 -1.08 -8.68 -14.51
N PRO A 233 0.02 -7.95 -14.73
CA PRO A 233 0.10 -6.95 -15.79
C PRO A 233 -0.11 -7.54 -17.19
#